data_AF-A0A519L307-F1
#
_entry.id   AF-A0A519L307-F1
#
_cell.length_a   1.000
_cell.length_b   1.000
_cell.length_c   1.000
_cell.angle_alpha   90.00
_cell.angle_beta   90.00
_cell.angle_gamma   90.00
#
_symmetry.space_group_name_H-M   'P 1'
#
loop_
_entity.id
_entity.type
_entity.pdbx_description
1 polymer ?
#
loop_
_entity_poly.entity_id
_entity_poly.type
_entity_poly.pdbx_seq_one_letter_code
_entity_poly.pdbx_strand_id
1 'polypeptide(L)'
;MNILSPFKAADSAREQRASAAAEARLRDSKAAVETLKGRTSQASEERKAEARQKIEQLKARLQMLRSMASMDPEGTARLAAQLARELGAAVKAYAAAGGTGGGGGTTGVAVPAPTGVDAATTQTGDVAVATAESAPTDPTAGKAAGKSEDAGKSANPYQSVLDEQQAQAADMSRRSGEQRADREFMADVRKMAAELKALVRAATEKARAGDDDALSPQEAQDLDRSVADMDRQIGQATGDLGGGLVSLLV
;
A
#
# COMPACT_ATOMS: atom_id res chain seq x y z
N MET A 1 3.24 -16.38 73.80
CA MET A 1 3.01 -15.03 73.24
C MET A 1 3.83 -14.90 71.96
N ASN A 2 3.21 -15.07 70.79
CA ASN A 2 3.83 -14.77 69.49
C ASN A 2 3.00 -13.65 68.86
N ILE A 3 3.49 -12.41 68.89
CA ILE A 3 2.72 -11.22 68.47
C ILE A 3 3.51 -10.31 67.51
N LEU A 4 4.51 -10.82 66.79
CA LEU A 4 5.28 -10.01 65.84
C LEU A 4 5.45 -10.72 64.50
N SER A 5 4.49 -10.57 63.58
CA SER A 5 4.68 -10.88 62.14
C SER A 5 3.69 -10.23 61.12
N PRO A 6 2.93 -9.14 61.36
CA PRO A 6 2.05 -8.59 60.31
C PRO A 6 2.76 -7.73 59.25
N PHE A 7 3.95 -7.17 59.55
CA PHE A 7 4.60 -6.19 58.67
C PHE A 7 5.20 -6.80 57.39
N LYS A 8 5.75 -8.01 57.45
CA LYS A 8 6.41 -8.65 56.29
C LYS A 8 5.42 -9.07 55.19
N ALA A 9 4.18 -9.41 55.56
CA ALA A 9 3.13 -9.75 54.61
C ALA A 9 2.61 -8.49 53.86
N ALA A 10 2.54 -7.35 54.53
CA ALA A 10 2.07 -6.10 53.93
C ALA A 10 3.03 -5.56 52.84
N ASP A 11 4.34 -5.69 53.04
CA ASP A 11 5.34 -5.32 52.02
C ASP A 11 5.23 -6.19 50.76
N SER A 12 5.12 -7.51 50.91
CA SER A 12 4.97 -8.42 49.76
C SER A 12 3.70 -8.15 48.93
N ALA A 13 2.60 -7.76 49.56
CA ALA A 13 1.36 -7.43 48.87
C ALA A 13 1.46 -6.09 48.10
N ARG A 14 2.25 -5.14 48.62
CA ARG A 14 2.51 -3.85 47.96
C ARG A 14 3.40 -4.02 46.75
N GLU A 15 4.42 -4.87 46.86
CA GLU A 15 5.36 -5.20 45.81
C GLU A 15 4.68 -5.97 44.66
N GLN A 16 3.81 -6.95 45.00
CA GLN A 16 2.98 -7.66 44.01
C GLN A 16 2.00 -6.73 43.27
N ARG A 17 1.44 -5.73 43.95
CA ARG A 17 0.56 -4.74 43.28
C ARG A 17 1.35 -3.81 42.37
N ALA A 18 2.56 -3.40 42.79
CA ALA A 18 3.44 -2.59 41.98
C ALA A 18 3.92 -3.34 40.71
N SER A 19 4.29 -4.63 40.84
CA SER A 19 4.66 -5.46 39.69
C SER A 19 3.47 -5.71 38.76
N ALA A 20 2.29 -6.04 39.29
CA ALA A 20 1.08 -6.21 38.50
C ALA A 20 0.70 -4.93 37.73
N ALA A 21 0.84 -3.76 38.35
CA ALA A 21 0.61 -2.48 37.69
C ALA A 21 1.65 -2.17 36.60
N ALA A 22 2.92 -2.50 36.82
CA ALA A 22 3.97 -2.35 35.83
C ALA A 22 3.75 -3.29 34.62
N GLU A 23 3.36 -4.55 34.88
CA GLU A 23 3.00 -5.50 33.83
C GLU A 23 1.77 -5.07 33.04
N ALA A 24 0.73 -4.55 33.71
CA ALA A 24 -0.45 -4.01 33.05
C ALA A 24 -0.08 -2.86 32.10
N ARG A 25 0.71 -1.89 32.58
CA ARG A 25 1.22 -0.78 31.75
C ARG A 25 2.05 -1.27 30.56
N LEU A 26 2.88 -2.29 30.76
CA LEU A 26 3.66 -2.88 29.67
C LEU A 26 2.76 -3.54 28.63
N ARG A 27 1.74 -4.29 29.04
CA ARG A 27 0.77 -4.91 28.11
C ARG A 27 -0.01 -3.86 27.34
N ASP A 28 -0.49 -2.80 28.01
CA ASP A 28 -1.21 -1.71 27.37
C ASP A 28 -0.34 -0.98 26.34
N SER A 29 0.92 -0.70 26.68
CA SER A 29 1.86 -0.08 25.74
C SER A 29 2.14 -0.94 24.50
N LYS A 30 2.28 -2.27 24.68
CA LYS A 30 2.47 -3.22 23.58
C LYS A 30 1.24 -3.29 22.67
N ALA A 31 0.04 -3.38 23.26
CA ALA A 31 -1.21 -3.40 22.52
C ALA A 31 -1.42 -2.11 21.71
N ALA A 32 -1.05 -0.95 22.28
CA ALA A 32 -1.10 0.33 21.57
C ALA A 32 -0.14 0.38 20.38
N VAL A 33 1.09 -0.13 20.55
CA VAL A 33 2.09 -0.22 19.47
C VAL A 33 1.62 -1.18 18.37
N GLU A 34 1.05 -2.34 18.71
CA GLU A 34 0.50 -3.27 17.73
C GLU A 34 -0.68 -2.66 16.96
N THR A 35 -1.57 -1.96 17.65
CA THR A 35 -2.69 -1.26 17.00
C THR A 35 -2.20 -0.19 16.03
N LEU A 36 -1.17 0.58 16.42
CA LEU A 36 -0.58 1.59 15.55
C LEU A 36 0.07 0.96 14.32
N LYS A 37 0.85 -0.12 14.51
CA LYS A 37 1.47 -0.87 13.41
C LYS A 37 0.42 -1.41 12.43
N GLY A 38 -0.67 -1.97 12.93
CA GLY A 38 -1.78 -2.45 12.09
C GLY A 38 -2.38 -1.34 11.23
N ARG A 39 -2.67 -0.17 11.84
CA ARG A 39 -3.22 0.98 11.11
C ARG A 39 -2.24 1.54 10.06
N THR A 40 -0.95 1.60 10.38
CA THR A 40 0.07 2.06 9.43
C THR A 40 0.25 1.08 8.28
N SER A 41 0.23 -0.23 8.54
CA SER A 41 0.29 -1.26 7.49
C SER A 41 -0.90 -1.13 6.55
N GLN A 42 -2.12 -1.05 7.09
CA GLN A 42 -3.33 -0.92 6.29
C GLN A 42 -3.31 0.34 5.42
N ALA A 43 -2.96 1.50 6.00
CA ALA A 43 -2.84 2.74 5.24
C ALA A 43 -1.76 2.68 4.15
N SER A 44 -0.69 1.92 4.38
CA SER A 44 0.36 1.70 3.37
C SER A 44 -0.12 0.80 2.23
N GLU A 45 -0.88 -0.25 2.54
CA GLU A 45 -1.47 -1.17 1.56
C GLU A 45 -2.52 -0.46 0.70
N GLU A 46 -3.37 0.37 1.30
CA GLU A 46 -4.34 1.20 0.60
C GLU A 46 -3.65 2.13 -0.42
N ARG A 47 -2.60 2.85 0.01
CA ARG A 47 -1.82 3.72 -0.88
C ARG A 47 -1.13 2.95 -2.01
N LYS A 48 -0.62 1.75 -1.74
CA LYS A 48 -0.07 0.88 -2.80
C LYS A 48 -1.15 0.46 -3.79
N ALA A 49 -2.33 0.06 -3.31
CA ALA A 49 -3.45 -0.35 -4.14
C ALA A 49 -3.94 0.80 -5.03
N GLU A 50 -4.11 2.00 -4.46
CA GLU A 50 -4.47 3.20 -5.22
C GLU A 50 -3.42 3.54 -6.30
N ALA A 51 -2.13 3.46 -5.95
CA ALA A 51 -1.06 3.71 -6.91
C ALA A 51 -1.07 2.68 -8.05
N ARG A 52 -1.30 1.39 -7.75
CA ARG A 52 -1.45 0.33 -8.77
C ARG A 52 -2.64 0.60 -9.69
N GLN A 53 -3.80 0.96 -9.13
CA GLN A 53 -4.98 1.32 -9.92
C GLN A 53 -4.72 2.51 -10.84
N LYS A 54 -4.00 3.55 -10.37
CA LYS A 54 -3.61 4.69 -11.21
C LYS A 54 -2.72 4.26 -12.37
N ILE A 55 -1.77 3.35 -12.15
CA ILE A 55 -0.92 2.82 -13.22
C ILE A 55 -1.73 2.03 -14.25
N GLU A 56 -2.69 1.22 -13.82
CA GLU A 56 -3.59 0.51 -14.74
C GLU A 56 -4.42 1.47 -15.60
N GLN A 57 -4.94 2.54 -15.00
CA GLN A 57 -5.63 3.60 -15.74
C GLN A 57 -4.70 4.30 -16.73
N LEU A 58 -3.47 4.61 -16.33
CA LEU A 58 -2.46 5.21 -17.21
C LEU A 58 -2.10 4.28 -18.37
N LYS A 59 -2.05 2.96 -18.14
CA LYS A 59 -1.82 1.96 -19.18
C LYS A 59 -2.94 1.95 -20.22
N ALA A 60 -4.20 2.03 -19.79
CA ALA A 60 -5.34 2.15 -20.70
C ALA A 60 -5.28 3.46 -21.51
N ARG A 61 -4.97 4.58 -20.86
CA ARG A 61 -4.78 5.88 -21.55
C ARG A 61 -3.64 5.85 -22.56
N LEU A 62 -2.53 5.20 -22.24
CA LEU A 62 -1.40 5.04 -23.15
C LEU A 62 -1.77 4.20 -24.38
N GLN A 63 -2.59 3.15 -24.23
CA GLN A 63 -3.09 2.37 -25.35
C GLN A 63 -3.99 3.19 -26.28
N MET A 64 -4.90 3.99 -25.71
CA MET A 64 -5.71 4.92 -26.50
C MET A 64 -4.82 5.93 -27.23
N LEU A 65 -3.84 6.50 -26.52
CA LEU A 65 -2.88 7.45 -27.08
C LEU A 65 -2.10 6.85 -28.25
N ARG A 66 -1.68 5.59 -28.16
CA ARG A 66 -1.01 4.87 -29.25
C ARG A 66 -1.89 4.74 -30.49
N SER A 67 -3.19 4.50 -30.31
CA SER A 67 -4.13 4.43 -31.44
C SER A 67 -4.33 5.79 -32.11
N MET A 68 -4.20 6.88 -31.36
CA MET A 68 -4.36 8.26 -31.84
C MET A 68 -3.07 8.88 -32.40
N ALA A 69 -1.90 8.33 -32.04
CA ALA A 69 -0.58 8.87 -32.39
C ALA A 69 -0.34 9.07 -33.89
N SER A 70 -1.06 8.34 -34.75
CA SER A 70 -0.96 8.48 -36.21
C SER A 70 -1.79 9.63 -36.78
N MET A 71 -2.78 10.13 -36.05
CA MET A 71 -3.71 11.18 -36.51
C MET A 71 -3.28 12.57 -36.03
N ASP A 72 -2.85 12.68 -34.77
CA ASP A 72 -2.39 13.94 -34.18
C ASP A 72 -1.13 13.69 -33.34
N PRO A 73 0.06 13.73 -33.96
CA PRO A 73 1.31 13.46 -33.25
C PRO A 73 1.64 14.51 -32.19
N GLU A 74 1.18 15.76 -32.37
CA GLU A 74 1.49 16.87 -31.46
C GLU A 74 0.64 16.83 -30.20
N GLY A 75 -0.68 16.70 -30.37
CA GLY A 75 -1.60 16.50 -29.25
C GLY A 75 -1.24 15.22 -28.49
N THR A 76 -0.81 14.19 -29.21
CA THR A 76 -0.32 12.94 -28.60
C THR A 76 0.93 13.19 -27.76
N ALA A 77 1.87 14.01 -28.21
CA ALA A 77 3.09 14.33 -27.45
C ALA A 77 2.79 15.11 -26.17
N ARG A 78 1.88 16.10 -26.23
CA ARG A 78 1.43 16.86 -25.06
C ARG A 78 0.77 15.94 -24.03
N LEU A 79 -0.13 15.05 -24.48
CA LEU A 79 -0.75 14.05 -23.62
C LEU A 79 0.28 13.06 -23.07
N ALA A 80 1.26 12.62 -23.86
CA ALA A 80 2.34 11.74 -23.40
C ALA A 80 3.15 12.38 -22.27
N ALA A 81 3.49 13.67 -22.37
CA ALA A 81 4.17 14.40 -21.31
C ALA A 81 3.32 14.52 -20.04
N GLN A 82 2.00 14.73 -20.18
CA GLN A 82 1.10 14.72 -19.03
C GLN A 82 1.08 13.34 -18.36
N LEU A 83 0.92 12.27 -19.14
CA LEU A 83 0.96 10.89 -18.66
C LEU A 83 2.31 10.56 -17.99
N ALA A 84 3.43 11.11 -18.48
CA ALA A 84 4.74 10.93 -17.88
C ALA A 84 4.83 11.53 -16.47
N ARG A 85 4.26 12.73 -16.27
CA ARG A 85 4.18 13.37 -14.94
C ARG A 85 3.29 12.57 -13.99
N GLU A 86 2.13 12.12 -14.47
CA GLU A 86 1.21 11.29 -13.68
C GLU A 86 1.84 9.93 -13.32
N LEU A 87 2.57 9.31 -14.25
CA LEU A 87 3.31 8.07 -14.04
C LEU A 87 4.38 8.23 -12.95
N GLY A 88 5.22 9.25 -13.06
CA GLY A 88 6.23 9.53 -12.05
C GLY A 88 5.64 9.78 -10.66
N ALA A 89 4.54 10.54 -10.57
CA ALA A 89 3.86 10.83 -9.32
C ALA A 89 3.24 9.56 -8.70
N ALA A 90 2.62 8.70 -9.51
CA ALA A 90 2.06 7.43 -9.05
C ALA A 90 3.15 6.47 -8.56
N VAL A 91 4.28 6.40 -9.26
CA VAL A 91 5.44 5.57 -8.87
C VAL A 91 6.07 6.08 -7.58
N LYS A 92 6.18 7.39 -7.41
CA LYS A 92 6.65 8.00 -6.16
C LYS A 92 5.69 7.71 -4.99
N ALA A 93 4.38 7.78 -5.22
CA ALA A 93 3.39 7.41 -4.21
C ALA A 93 3.47 5.93 -3.84
N TYR A 94 3.73 5.06 -4.81
CA TYR A 94 3.94 3.63 -4.60
C TYR A 94 5.17 3.34 -3.72
N ALA A 95 6.30 3.98 -4.05
CA ALA A 95 7.53 3.86 -3.28
C ALA A 95 7.37 4.40 -1.85
N ALA A 96 6.75 5.57 -1.70
CA ALA A 96 6.46 6.18 -0.39
C ALA A 96 5.50 5.33 0.47
N ALA A 97 4.69 4.47 -0.16
CA ALA A 97 3.82 3.51 0.52
C ALA A 97 4.54 2.20 0.89
N GLY A 98 5.83 2.06 0.59
CA GLY A 98 6.66 0.93 1.01
C GLY A 98 6.55 -0.31 0.13
N GLY A 99 6.21 -0.21 -1.16
CA GLY A 99 6.81 -1.16 -2.11
C GLY A 99 8.27 -0.75 -2.15
N THR A 100 9.30 -1.54 -1.87
CA THR A 100 9.52 -2.98 -1.75
C THR A 100 10.28 -3.28 -0.46
N GLY A 101 9.71 -4.11 0.41
CA GLY A 101 10.47 -4.89 1.40
C GLY A 101 11.25 -4.11 2.46
N GLY A 102 10.57 -3.46 3.39
CA GLY A 102 11.21 -2.91 4.58
C GLY A 102 10.23 -2.23 5.51
N GLY A 103 9.57 -3.02 6.36
CA GLY A 103 8.93 -2.46 7.53
C GLY A 103 9.98 -1.76 8.39
N GLY A 104 9.98 -0.43 8.41
CA GLY A 104 10.86 0.36 9.28
C GLY A 104 11.53 1.51 8.55
N GLY A 105 10.83 2.63 8.46
CA GLY A 105 11.39 3.87 7.94
C GLY A 105 10.38 5.00 8.07
N THR A 106 10.38 5.66 9.22
CA THR A 106 9.63 6.89 9.45
C THR A 106 10.18 7.99 8.53
N THR A 107 9.56 8.23 7.39
CA THR A 107 9.68 9.51 6.69
C THR A 107 8.32 10.19 6.64
N GLY A 108 8.34 11.42 7.15
CA GLY A 108 7.20 12.27 7.48
C GLY A 108 6.07 12.32 6.46
N VAL A 109 4.88 12.44 7.05
CA VAL A 109 3.65 12.99 6.50
C VAL A 109 3.89 14.01 5.38
N ALA A 110 3.31 13.75 4.20
CA ALA A 110 2.84 14.79 3.31
C ALA A 110 1.36 14.52 3.01
N VAL A 111 0.48 15.23 3.72
CA VAL A 111 -0.94 15.32 3.40
C VAL A 111 -1.05 16.29 2.21
N PRO A 112 -1.53 15.87 1.03
CA PRO A 112 -2.10 16.83 0.10
C PRO A 112 -3.42 17.32 0.70
N ALA A 113 -3.52 18.64 0.93
CA ALA A 113 -4.71 19.30 1.45
C ALA A 113 -5.94 19.02 0.56
N PRO A 114 -7.12 18.76 1.14
CA PRO A 114 -8.36 18.80 0.38
C PRO A 114 -8.66 20.26 0.04
N THR A 115 -8.48 20.65 -1.23
CA THR A 115 -9.10 21.87 -1.75
C THR A 115 -10.60 21.65 -1.77
N GLY A 116 -11.28 22.21 -0.78
CA GLY A 116 -12.72 22.35 -0.77
C GLY A 116 -13.17 23.29 -1.89
N VAL A 117 -14.24 22.89 -2.56
CA VAL A 117 -15.29 23.81 -2.99
C VAL A 117 -16.61 23.18 -2.61
N ASP A 118 -17.40 24.03 -1.96
CA ASP A 118 -18.63 23.76 -1.27
C ASP A 118 -19.83 23.77 -2.24
N ALA A 119 -20.90 23.16 -1.74
CA ALA A 119 -22.30 23.48 -1.93
C ALA A 119 -23.10 22.92 -3.14
N ALA A 120 -24.14 22.18 -2.70
CA ALA A 120 -25.56 22.24 -3.08
C ALA A 120 -26.09 21.13 -4.03
N THR A 121 -27.24 20.48 -3.80
CA THR A 121 -28.19 20.40 -2.68
C THR A 121 -29.23 19.30 -3.01
N THR A 122 -29.88 18.72 -1.99
CA THR A 122 -31.17 17.96 -1.97
C THR A 122 -31.27 16.64 -2.78
N GLN A 123 -31.99 15.59 -2.39
CA GLN A 123 -33.25 15.54 -1.64
C GLN A 123 -33.49 14.15 -1.00
N THR A 124 -34.16 14.22 0.16
CA THR A 124 -34.75 13.19 1.01
C THR A 124 -35.71 12.24 0.30
N GLY A 125 -35.77 10.97 0.75
CA GLY A 125 -36.82 10.02 0.40
C GLY A 125 -36.81 8.79 1.30
N ASP A 126 -37.40 8.92 2.49
CA ASP A 126 -37.82 7.84 3.38
C ASP A 126 -39.11 7.20 2.83
N VAL A 127 -39.18 5.88 2.79
CA VAL A 127 -40.43 5.12 3.06
C VAL A 127 -40.08 3.72 3.55
N ALA A 128 -40.44 3.46 4.80
CA ALA A 128 -40.51 2.15 5.43
C ALA A 128 -41.83 1.40 5.11
N VAL A 129 -41.92 0.18 5.68
CA VAL A 129 -43.11 -0.68 5.95
C VAL A 129 -43.36 -1.77 4.89
N ALA A 130 -43.59 -3.06 5.16
CA ALA A 130 -43.44 -3.99 6.29
C ALA A 130 -43.97 -5.39 5.87
N THR A 131 -43.86 -6.39 6.77
CA THR A 131 -44.78 -7.55 6.98
C THR A 131 -44.48 -8.82 6.12
N ALA A 132 -43.87 -9.88 6.68
CA ALA A 132 -44.47 -11.00 7.44
C ALA A 132 -44.65 -12.23 6.51
N GLU A 133 -44.62 -13.52 6.88
CA GLU A 133 -44.41 -14.26 8.13
C GLU A 133 -44.51 -15.76 7.76
N SER A 134 -43.80 -16.60 8.53
CA SER A 134 -44.03 -18.03 8.82
C SER A 134 -43.72 -19.17 7.81
N ALA A 135 -42.85 -20.05 8.32
CA ALA A 135 -42.67 -21.49 8.05
C ALA A 135 -43.93 -22.31 8.50
N PRO A 136 -44.03 -23.68 8.51
CA PRO A 136 -43.00 -24.74 8.60
C PRO A 136 -43.22 -25.96 7.64
N THR A 137 -42.29 -26.91 7.44
CA THR A 137 -42.09 -28.13 8.26
C THR A 137 -40.95 -29.00 7.71
N ASP A 138 -40.08 -29.44 8.63
CA ASP A 138 -39.10 -30.55 8.58
C ASP A 138 -39.87 -31.92 8.69
N PRO A 139 -39.30 -33.16 8.71
CA PRO A 139 -37.88 -33.54 8.71
C PRO A 139 -37.47 -34.78 7.89
N THR A 140 -36.17 -34.95 7.59
CA THR A 140 -35.43 -36.19 7.92
C THR A 140 -33.90 -36.14 7.66
N ALA A 141 -33.18 -36.31 8.76
CA ALA A 141 -32.03 -37.21 8.97
C ALA A 141 -30.73 -37.06 8.14
N GLY A 142 -29.67 -36.61 8.82
CA GLY A 142 -28.28 -36.76 8.37
C GLY A 142 -27.27 -36.22 9.39
N LYS A 143 -27.05 -36.97 10.47
CA LYS A 143 -26.21 -36.62 11.64
C LYS A 143 -24.75 -37.04 11.43
N ALA A 144 -23.81 -36.10 11.52
CA ALA A 144 -22.45 -36.27 12.04
C ALA A 144 -21.83 -34.86 12.22
N ALA A 145 -21.93 -34.21 13.38
CA ALA A 145 -21.07 -34.39 14.55
C ALA A 145 -19.58 -34.13 14.25
N GLY A 146 -19.14 -32.90 14.53
CA GLY A 146 -17.75 -32.48 14.58
C GLY A 146 -17.65 -31.12 15.26
N LYS A 147 -17.78 -31.10 16.58
CA LYS A 147 -17.55 -29.94 17.45
C LYS A 147 -16.10 -29.46 17.28
N SER A 148 -15.91 -28.22 16.86
CA SER A 148 -14.66 -27.48 17.09
C SER A 148 -14.86 -26.55 18.28
N GLU A 149 -14.65 -27.09 19.47
CA GLU A 149 -14.28 -26.33 20.66
C GLU A 149 -13.00 -26.96 21.18
N ASP A 150 -11.91 -26.20 21.17
CA ASP A 150 -10.90 -26.08 22.23
C ASP A 150 -9.54 -25.70 21.62
N ALA A 151 -9.21 -24.42 21.73
CA ALA A 151 -7.88 -23.89 21.46
C ALA A 151 -6.95 -24.30 22.62
N GLY A 152 -6.66 -25.60 22.70
CA GLY A 152 -5.62 -26.14 23.55
C GLY A 152 -4.26 -25.69 23.04
N LYS A 153 -3.57 -24.86 23.81
CA LYS A 153 -2.11 -24.68 23.70
C LYS A 153 -1.48 -26.07 23.60
N SER A 154 -0.89 -26.38 22.46
CA SER A 154 -0.22 -27.65 22.23
C SER A 154 0.84 -27.86 23.32
N ALA A 155 0.59 -28.84 24.19
CA ALA A 155 1.49 -29.22 25.29
C ALA A 155 2.78 -29.93 24.79
N ASN A 156 2.96 -30.04 23.48
CA ASN A 156 4.10 -30.70 22.86
C ASN A 156 5.07 -29.66 22.27
N PRO A 157 6.29 -29.52 22.83
CA PRO A 157 7.30 -28.57 22.33
C PRO A 157 7.77 -28.89 20.91
N TYR A 158 7.51 -30.10 20.41
CA TYR A 158 7.80 -30.48 19.01
C TYR A 158 6.73 -29.96 18.03
N GLN A 159 5.48 -29.80 18.47
CA GLN A 159 4.42 -29.26 17.61
C GLN A 159 4.59 -27.76 17.41
N SER A 160 4.99 -27.03 18.46
CA SER A 160 5.29 -25.60 18.35
C SER A 160 6.42 -25.31 17.36
N VAL A 161 7.46 -26.14 17.30
CA VAL A 161 8.57 -25.96 16.33
C VAL A 161 8.11 -26.22 14.89
N LEU A 162 7.21 -27.19 14.68
CA LEU A 162 6.64 -27.46 13.35
C LEU A 162 5.70 -26.34 12.90
N ASP A 163 4.83 -25.86 13.79
CA ASP A 163 3.93 -24.73 13.53
C ASP A 163 4.73 -23.45 13.24
N GLU A 164 5.83 -23.22 13.96
CA GLU A 164 6.68 -22.04 13.79
C GLU A 164 7.51 -22.12 12.49
N GLN A 165 8.00 -23.30 12.11
CA GLN A 165 8.59 -23.50 10.77
C GLN A 165 7.57 -23.30 9.65
N GLN A 166 6.33 -23.78 9.84
CA GLN A 166 5.26 -23.60 8.86
C GLN A 166 4.83 -22.14 8.74
N ALA A 167 4.72 -21.42 9.86
CA ALA A 167 4.44 -19.98 9.89
C ALA A 167 5.56 -19.18 9.20
N GLN A 168 6.82 -19.51 9.48
CA GLN A 168 7.97 -18.89 8.80
C GLN A 168 7.99 -19.17 7.30
N ALA A 169 7.67 -20.40 6.87
CA ALA A 169 7.57 -20.75 5.46
C ALA A 169 6.44 -19.98 4.76
N ALA A 170 5.29 -19.81 5.42
CA ALA A 170 4.17 -19.01 4.91
C ALA A 170 4.53 -17.52 4.81
N ASP A 171 5.23 -16.97 5.81
CA ASP A 171 5.69 -15.58 5.80
C ASP A 171 6.73 -15.31 4.72
N MET A 172 7.68 -16.23 4.53
CA MET A 172 8.65 -16.15 3.42
C MET A 172 7.94 -16.21 2.07
N SER A 173 6.94 -17.08 1.94
CA SER A 173 6.14 -17.19 0.71
C SER A 173 5.38 -15.89 0.42
N ARG A 174 4.73 -15.28 1.42
CA ARG A 174 4.05 -13.98 1.28
C ARG A 174 5.00 -12.88 0.85
N ARG A 175 6.13 -12.70 1.55
CA ARG A 175 7.15 -11.69 1.20
C ARG A 175 7.72 -11.92 -0.20
N SER A 176 7.96 -13.17 -0.58
CA SER A 176 8.46 -13.49 -1.92
C SER A 176 7.44 -13.15 -3.02
N GLY A 177 6.15 -13.40 -2.76
CA GLY A 177 5.06 -13.03 -3.67
C GLY A 177 4.93 -11.51 -3.83
N GLU A 178 5.01 -10.77 -2.73
CA GLU A 178 5.00 -9.30 -2.74
C GLU A 178 6.19 -8.72 -3.52
N GLN A 179 7.39 -9.22 -3.24
CA GLN A 179 8.59 -8.79 -3.99
C GLN A 179 8.49 -9.10 -5.47
N ARG A 180 7.88 -10.24 -5.84
CA ARG A 180 7.66 -10.58 -7.24
C ARG A 180 6.66 -9.62 -7.89
N ALA A 181 5.52 -9.37 -7.24
CA ALA A 181 4.53 -8.41 -7.71
C ALA A 181 5.12 -7.01 -7.87
N ASP A 182 5.99 -6.59 -6.95
CA ASP A 182 6.65 -5.29 -7.02
C ASP A 182 7.66 -5.20 -8.18
N ARG A 183 8.41 -6.27 -8.45
CA ARG A 183 9.33 -6.33 -9.61
C ARG A 183 8.57 -6.30 -10.93
N GLU A 184 7.47 -7.04 -11.01
CA GLU A 184 6.58 -7.06 -12.17
C GLU A 184 5.98 -5.66 -12.38
N PHE A 185 5.50 -5.02 -11.31
CA PHE A 185 5.02 -3.64 -11.33
C PHE A 185 6.08 -2.66 -11.86
N MET A 186 7.31 -2.70 -11.34
CA MET A 186 8.39 -1.82 -11.81
C MET A 186 8.87 -2.15 -13.23
N ALA A 187 8.72 -3.40 -13.68
CA ALA A 187 8.96 -3.74 -15.08
C ALA A 187 7.92 -3.07 -16.00
N ASP A 188 6.64 -3.13 -15.62
CA ASP A 188 5.54 -2.47 -16.35
C ASP A 188 5.71 -0.94 -16.39
N VAL A 189 6.05 -0.32 -15.27
CA VAL A 189 6.34 1.12 -15.19
C VAL A 189 7.47 1.52 -16.12
N ARG A 190 8.58 0.76 -16.15
CA ARG A 190 9.72 1.05 -17.03
C ARG A 190 9.35 0.90 -18.51
N LYS A 191 8.52 -0.08 -18.84
CA LYS A 191 8.00 -0.24 -20.20
C LYS A 191 7.16 0.95 -20.62
N MET A 192 6.22 1.39 -19.76
CA MET A 192 5.40 2.57 -20.02
C MET A 192 6.24 3.85 -20.17
N ALA A 193 7.25 4.02 -19.32
CA ALA A 193 8.17 5.15 -19.40
C ALA A 193 8.94 5.17 -20.73
N ALA A 194 9.42 4.01 -21.19
CA ALA A 194 10.08 3.88 -22.49
C ALA A 194 9.16 4.22 -23.65
N GLU A 195 7.88 3.80 -23.59
CA GLU A 195 6.88 4.12 -24.60
C GLU A 195 6.55 5.63 -24.64
N LEU A 196 6.31 6.25 -23.48
CA LEU A 196 6.06 7.70 -23.38
C LEU A 196 7.25 8.52 -23.88
N LYS A 197 8.47 8.11 -23.54
CA LYS A 197 9.70 8.72 -24.03
C LYS A 197 9.84 8.61 -25.55
N ALA A 198 9.49 7.48 -26.13
CA ALA A 198 9.53 7.30 -27.58
C ALA A 198 8.53 8.21 -28.29
N LEU A 199 7.31 8.36 -27.76
CA LEU A 199 6.30 9.26 -28.32
C LEU A 199 6.73 10.72 -28.27
N VAL A 200 7.22 11.18 -27.12
CA VAL A 200 7.73 12.56 -26.97
C VAL A 200 8.91 12.80 -27.91
N ARG A 201 9.86 11.86 -27.97
CA ARG A 201 11.05 11.99 -28.82
C ARG A 201 10.69 12.05 -30.30
N ALA A 202 9.76 11.22 -30.77
CA ALA A 202 9.32 11.25 -32.15
C ALA A 202 8.72 12.62 -32.53
N ALA A 203 7.94 13.21 -31.61
CA ALA A 203 7.35 14.52 -31.82
C ALA A 203 8.39 15.66 -31.77
N THR A 204 9.36 15.62 -30.83
CA THR A 204 10.41 16.64 -30.77
C THR A 204 11.39 16.56 -31.93
N GLU A 205 11.67 15.35 -32.45
CA GLU A 205 12.46 15.16 -33.67
C GLU A 205 11.74 15.73 -34.90
N LYS A 206 10.42 15.49 -35.02
CA LYS A 206 9.59 16.09 -36.08
C LYS A 206 9.57 17.61 -36.00
N ALA A 207 9.45 18.15 -34.79
CA ALA A 207 9.46 19.60 -34.58
C ALA A 207 10.82 20.25 -34.97
N ARG A 208 11.93 19.55 -34.72
CA ARG A 208 13.27 19.99 -35.14
C ARG A 208 13.51 19.89 -36.64
N ALA A 209 12.77 19.03 -37.34
CA ALA A 209 12.88 18.86 -38.79
C ALA A 209 12.24 20.03 -39.57
N GLY A 210 11.51 20.93 -38.89
CA GLY A 210 10.99 22.16 -39.49
C GLY A 210 9.70 21.98 -40.29
N ASP A 211 8.87 20.99 -39.92
CA ASP A 211 7.50 20.90 -40.46
C ASP A 211 6.68 22.14 -40.02
N ASP A 212 5.84 22.70 -40.90
CA ASP A 212 5.05 23.91 -40.62
C ASP A 212 4.03 23.74 -39.46
N ASP A 213 3.65 22.49 -39.16
CA ASP A 213 2.83 22.09 -38.01
C ASP A 213 3.70 21.46 -36.91
N ALA A 214 4.77 22.14 -36.50
CA ALA A 214 5.71 21.67 -35.49
C ALA A 214 5.53 22.37 -34.14
N LEU A 215 5.70 21.59 -33.05
CA LEU A 215 5.82 22.07 -31.67
C LEU A 215 6.84 23.21 -31.61
N SER A 216 6.49 24.24 -30.86
CA SER A 216 7.44 25.33 -30.63
C SER A 216 8.69 24.80 -29.90
N PRO A 217 9.87 25.44 -30.10
CA PRO A 217 11.09 25.03 -29.41
C PRO A 217 10.96 25.02 -27.87
N GLN A 218 10.10 25.88 -27.32
CA GLN A 218 9.80 25.92 -25.89
C GLN A 218 8.97 24.70 -25.46
N GLU A 219 7.92 24.36 -26.21
CA GLU A 219 7.12 23.16 -25.92
C GLU A 219 7.96 21.89 -26.00
N ALA A 220 8.81 21.75 -27.02
CA ALA A 220 9.71 20.61 -27.14
C ALA A 220 10.62 20.45 -25.90
N GLN A 221 11.13 21.55 -25.34
CA GLN A 221 11.92 21.53 -24.10
C GLN A 221 11.08 21.14 -22.88
N ASP A 222 9.83 21.61 -22.79
CA ASP A 222 8.94 21.27 -21.67
C ASP A 222 8.53 19.79 -21.70
N LEU A 223 8.33 19.22 -22.89
CA LEU A 223 8.08 17.79 -23.06
C LEU A 223 9.32 16.98 -22.64
N ASP A 224 10.52 17.34 -23.10
CA ASP A 224 11.77 16.69 -22.72
C ASP A 224 11.99 16.74 -21.20
N ARG A 225 11.71 17.88 -20.57
CA ARG A 225 11.80 18.05 -19.12
C ARG A 225 10.83 17.15 -18.37
N SER A 226 9.59 17.02 -18.84
CA SER A 226 8.59 16.15 -18.20
C SER A 226 9.00 14.67 -18.20
N VAL A 227 9.61 14.20 -19.29
CA VAL A 227 10.13 12.82 -19.41
C VAL A 227 11.37 12.65 -18.54
N ALA A 228 12.25 13.64 -18.47
CA ALA A 228 13.42 13.61 -17.59
C ALA A 228 13.02 13.57 -16.10
N ASP A 229 12.00 14.33 -15.70
CA ASP A 229 11.48 14.31 -14.33
C ASP A 229 10.83 12.96 -13.99
N MET A 230 10.09 12.37 -14.94
CA MET A 230 9.56 11.01 -14.80
C MET A 230 10.69 9.99 -14.62
N ASP A 231 11.72 10.00 -15.48
CA ASP A 231 12.88 9.10 -15.40
C ASP A 231 13.59 9.25 -14.04
N ARG A 232 13.75 10.49 -13.54
CA ARG A 232 14.31 10.76 -12.21
C ARG A 232 13.43 10.18 -11.11
N GLN A 233 12.11 10.35 -11.16
CA GLN A 233 11.19 9.83 -10.14
C GLN A 233 11.15 8.30 -10.12
N ILE A 234 11.15 7.65 -11.29
CA ILE A 234 11.23 6.19 -11.41
C ILE A 234 12.59 5.68 -10.91
N GLY A 235 13.68 6.38 -11.25
CA GLY A 235 15.03 6.04 -10.78
C GLY A 235 15.19 6.18 -9.27
N GLN A 236 14.65 7.26 -8.69
CA GLN A 236 14.63 7.46 -7.23
C GLN A 236 13.80 6.41 -6.52
N ALA A 237 12.60 6.13 -7.01
CA ALA A 237 11.78 5.02 -6.51
C ALA A 237 12.58 3.73 -6.58
N THR A 238 13.12 3.35 -7.74
CA THR A 238 13.90 2.11 -7.91
C THR A 238 15.15 2.04 -7.03
N GLY A 239 15.82 3.17 -6.77
CA GLY A 239 16.96 3.25 -5.86
C GLY A 239 16.56 3.03 -4.40
N ASP A 240 15.44 3.60 -3.98
CA ASP A 240 14.86 3.41 -2.64
C ASP A 240 14.39 1.95 -2.43
N LEU A 241 13.91 1.33 -3.51
CA LEU A 241 13.51 -0.09 -3.55
C LEU A 241 14.68 -1.06 -3.44
N GLY A 242 15.86 -0.69 -3.96
CA GLY A 242 17.03 -1.58 -4.09
C GLY A 242 18.17 -1.29 -3.09
N GLY A 243 18.12 -0.18 -2.35
CA GLY A 243 19.26 0.38 -1.62
C GLY A 243 19.37 0.03 -0.12
N GLY A 244 18.42 -0.71 0.45
CA GLY A 244 18.34 -0.97 1.91
C GLY A 244 19.47 -1.82 2.53
N LEU A 245 20.52 -2.19 1.80
CA LEU A 245 21.57 -3.10 2.29
C LEU A 245 22.91 -2.46 2.68
N VAL A 246 23.08 -1.13 2.61
CA VAL A 246 24.42 -0.51 2.80
C VAL A 246 24.59 0.28 4.11
N SER A 247 23.54 0.50 4.92
CA SER A 247 23.65 1.39 6.11
C SER A 247 23.65 0.68 7.48
N LEU A 248 24.18 -0.55 7.61
CA LEU A 248 24.33 -1.22 8.91
C LEU A 248 25.76 -1.72 9.21
N LEU A 249 26.77 -0.96 8.78
CA LEU A 249 28.17 -1.13 9.18
C LEU A 249 28.84 0.25 9.31
N VAL A 250 28.55 0.98 10.40
CA VAL A 250 29.49 1.85 11.12
C VAL A 250 29.04 1.92 12.57
#